data_AF-A0A4Z1BZC5-F1
#
_entry.id   AF-A0A4Z1BZC5-F1
#
_cell.length_a   1.000
_cell.length_b   1.000
_cell.length_c   1.000
_cell.angle_alpha   90.00
_cell.angle_beta   90.00
_cell.angle_gamma   90.00
#
_symmetry.space_group_name_H-M   'P 1'
#
loop_
_entity.id
_entity.type
_entity.pdbx_description
1 polymer ?
#
loop_
_entity_poly.entity_id
_entity_poly.type
_entity_poly.pdbx_seq_one_letter_code
_entity_poly.pdbx_strand_id
1 'polypeptide(L)' 'PRPAADLLGRQDDLRGFDKGERAAVIRALARASGNVSAAARALGIGRATLYRRMARLGIGDNPGGLSQS' A
#
# COMPACT_ATOMS: atom_id res chain seq x y z
N PRO A 1 -25.57 -20.43 -0.26
CA PRO A 1 -24.88 -19.15 -0.57
C PRO A 1 -24.06 -18.65 0.63
N ARG A 2 -22.73 -18.79 0.59
CA ARG A 2 -21.83 -18.21 1.60
C ARG A 2 -21.41 -16.81 1.14
N PRO A 3 -21.52 -15.76 1.99
CA PRO A 3 -21.19 -14.40 1.58
C PRO A 3 -19.68 -14.25 1.39
N ALA A 4 -19.29 -13.46 0.39
CA ALA A 4 -17.91 -13.20 -0.05
C ALA A 4 -17.01 -12.46 0.98
N ALA A 5 -17.40 -12.44 2.26
CA ALA A 5 -16.72 -11.74 3.34
C ALA A 5 -15.59 -12.56 4.00
N ASP A 6 -15.59 -13.89 3.88
CA ASP A 6 -14.54 -14.76 4.47
C ASP A 6 -13.22 -14.78 3.67
N LEU A 7 -13.18 -14.21 2.46
CA LEU A 7 -11.99 -14.23 1.61
C LEU A 7 -10.94 -13.16 1.96
N LEU A 8 -11.26 -12.23 2.85
CA LEU A 8 -10.36 -11.12 3.20
C LEU A 8 -9.70 -11.28 4.58
N GLY A 9 -10.05 -12.33 5.33
CA GLY A 9 -9.53 -12.57 6.68
C GLY A 9 -8.21 -13.35 6.77
N ARG A 10 -7.66 -13.83 5.63
CA ARG A 10 -6.46 -14.68 5.62
C ARG A 10 -5.37 -14.17 4.68
N GLN A 11 -5.02 -12.89 4.80
CA GLN A 11 -3.90 -12.30 4.04
C GLN A 11 -2.60 -12.19 4.85
N ASP A 12 -2.55 -12.89 5.99
CA ASP A 12 -1.45 -12.87 6.97
C ASP A 12 -0.20 -13.69 6.56
N ASP A 13 -0.08 -14.10 5.29
CA ASP A 13 1.09 -14.82 4.77
C ASP A 13 1.77 -13.97 3.69
N LEU A 14 2.66 -13.06 4.13
CA LEU A 14 3.51 -12.22 3.27
C LEU A 14 4.47 -13.08 2.42
N ARG A 15 3.98 -13.67 1.33
CA ARG A 15 4.78 -14.44 0.38
C ARG A 15 5.03 -13.63 -0.89
N GLY A 16 6.29 -13.31 -1.19
CA GLY A 16 6.84 -12.93 -2.51
C GLY A 16 6.25 -11.70 -3.24
N PHE A 17 4.94 -11.68 -3.46
CA PHE A 17 4.16 -10.62 -4.11
C PHE A 17 4.28 -9.26 -3.41
N ASP A 18 4.57 -9.28 -2.11
CA ASP A 18 4.69 -8.08 -1.28
C ASP A 18 5.79 -7.13 -1.77
N LYS A 19 6.93 -7.65 -2.26
CA LYS A 19 8.05 -6.81 -2.75
C LYS A 19 7.70 -6.07 -4.04
N GLY A 20 7.04 -6.75 -4.98
CA GLY A 20 6.60 -6.16 -6.25
C GLY A 20 5.52 -5.11 -6.04
N GLU A 21 4.55 -5.42 -5.18
CA GLU A 21 3.50 -4.49 -4.80
C GLU A 21 4.06 -3.27 -4.05
N ARG A 22 4.94 -3.48 -3.07
CA ARG A 22 5.64 -2.41 -2.35
C ARG A 22 6.38 -1.47 -3.29
N ALA A 23 7.15 -2.02 -4.23
CA ALA A 23 7.89 -1.22 -5.19
C ALA A 23 6.95 -0.42 -6.12
N ALA A 24 5.81 -0.98 -6.53
CA ALA A 24 4.82 -0.26 -7.31
C ALA A 24 4.20 0.90 -6.52
N VAL A 25 3.82 0.67 -5.26
CA VAL A 25 3.25 1.69 -4.38
C VAL A 25 4.25 2.82 -4.09
N ILE A 26 5.49 2.49 -3.74
CA ILE A 26 6.55 3.49 -3.49
C ILE A 26 6.79 4.35 -4.74
N ARG A 27 6.91 3.73 -5.91
CA ARG A 27 7.11 4.46 -7.17
C ARG A 27 5.94 5.37 -7.51
N ALA A 28 4.71 4.95 -7.25
CA ALA A 28 3.53 5.78 -7.48
C ALA A 28 3.48 6.98 -6.52
N LEU A 29 3.79 6.76 -5.24
CA LEU A 29 3.88 7.82 -4.23
C LEU A 29 4.99 8.82 -4.55
N ALA A 30 6.18 8.34 -4.95
CA ALA A 30 7.30 9.20 -5.33
C ALA A 30 6.95 10.09 -6.54
N ARG A 31 6.33 9.52 -7.58
CA ARG A 31 5.86 10.30 -8.75
C ARG A 31 4.75 11.28 -8.40
N ALA A 32 3.93 10.96 -7.41
CA ALA A 32 2.88 11.81 -6.91
C ALA A 32 3.36 12.81 -5.84
N SER A 33 4.66 12.89 -5.56
CA SER A 33 5.23 13.73 -4.49
C SER A 33 4.56 13.51 -3.13
N GLY A 34 4.26 12.26 -2.79
CA GLY A 34 3.56 11.88 -1.55
C GLY A 34 2.04 12.03 -1.59
N ASN A 35 1.47 12.56 -2.68
CA ASN A 35 0.01 12.68 -2.80
C ASN A 35 -0.64 11.30 -3.03
N VAL A 36 -1.17 10.73 -1.94
CA VAL A 36 -1.84 9.42 -1.94
C VAL A 36 -3.01 9.38 -2.92
N SER A 37 -3.76 10.47 -3.10
CA SER A 37 -4.90 10.50 -4.03
C SER A 37 -4.45 10.41 -5.48
N ALA A 38 -3.37 11.11 -5.85
CA ALA A 38 -2.79 11.05 -7.19
C ALA A 38 -2.11 9.69 -7.44
N ALA A 39 -1.40 9.14 -6.45
CA ALA A 39 -0.81 7.81 -6.55
C ALA A 39 -1.88 6.71 -6.73
N ALA A 40 -3.00 6.80 -6.03
CA ALA A 40 -4.12 5.87 -6.17
C ALA A 40 -4.70 5.90 -7.59
N ARG A 41 -4.89 7.10 -8.15
CA ARG A 41 -5.34 7.27 -9.55
C ARG A 41 -4.32 6.70 -10.54
N ALA A 42 -3.03 6.93 -10.34
CA ALA A 42 -1.97 6.40 -11.19
C ALA A 42 -1.90 4.86 -11.17
N LEU A 43 -2.31 4.23 -10.06
CA LEU A 43 -2.39 2.78 -9.91
C LEU A 43 -3.75 2.19 -10.31
N GLY A 44 -4.72 3.01 -10.71
CA GLY A 44 -6.08 2.56 -11.07
C GLY A 44 -6.90 1.99 -9.90
N ILE A 45 -6.60 2.41 -8.66
CA ILE A 45 -7.29 1.93 -7.45
C ILE A 45 -7.92 3.07 -6.65
N GLY A 46 -8.90 2.74 -5.82
CA GLY A 46 -9.47 3.69 -4.86
C GLY A 46 -8.50 4.05 -3.72
N ARG A 47 -8.62 5.27 -3.18
CA ARG A 47 -7.80 5.76 -2.05
C ARG A 47 -7.81 4.81 -0.85
N ALA A 48 -8.98 4.33 -0.46
CA ALA A 48 -9.13 3.38 0.65
C ALA A 48 -8.34 2.09 0.42
N THR A 49 -8.29 1.60 -0.83
CA THR A 49 -7.48 0.42 -1.19
C THR A 49 -5.99 0.71 -1.11
N LEU A 50 -5.55 1.89 -1.55
CA LEU A 50 -4.14 2.29 -1.41
C LEU A 50 -3.72 2.40 0.06
N TYR A 51 -4.54 3.00 0.93
CA TYR A 51 -4.26 3.08 2.37
C TYR A 51 -4.15 1.70 3.03
N ARG A 52 -5.04 0.75 2.71
CA ARG A 52 -4.94 -0.62 3.24
C ARG A 52 -3.66 -1.33 2.78
N ARG A 53 -3.29 -1.17 1.51
CA ARG A 53 -2.03 -1.71 0.96
C ARG A 53 -0.83 -1.07 1.64
N MET A 54 -0.83 0.25 1.77
CA MET A 54 0.20 1.01 2.47
C MET A 54 0.39 0.51 3.91
N ALA A 55 -0.69 0.34 4.67
CA ALA A 55 -0.63 -0.21 6.02
C ALA A 55 -0.06 -1.64 6.05
N ARG A 56 -0.53 -2.52 5.16
CA ARG A 56 -0.05 -3.90 5.05
C ARG A 56 1.43 -4.00 4.67
N LEU A 57 1.88 -3.12 3.77
CA LEU A 57 3.24 -3.07 3.22
C LEU A 57 4.22 -2.28 4.11
N GLY A 58 3.75 -1.74 5.25
CA GLY A 58 4.55 -0.86 6.12
C GLY A 58 4.99 0.44 5.42
N ILE A 59 4.20 0.95 4.49
CA ILE A 59 4.44 2.21 3.76
C ILE A 59 3.57 3.28 4.42
N GLY A 60 4.10 3.94 5.44
CA GLY A 60 3.49 5.11 6.06
C GLY A 60 4.42 6.31 5.93
N ASP A 61 3.85 7.51 5.89
CA ASP A 61 4.60 8.74 6.09
C ASP A 61 5.33 8.61 7.43
N ASN A 62 6.64 8.37 7.35
CA ASN A 62 7.50 8.44 8.51
C ASN A 62 8.16 9.81 8.46
N PRO A 63 7.65 10.83 9.19
CA PRO A 63 8.37 12.08 9.36
C PRO A 63 9.58 11.92 10.30
N GLY A 64 9.91 10.72 10.77
CA GLY A 64 11.00 10.45 11.73
C GLY A 64 12.06 9.43 11.29
N GLY A 65 12.09 9.01 10.03
CA GLY A 65 13.04 7.98 9.54
C GLY A 65 14.42 8.49 9.14
N LEU A 66 14.63 9.81 9.22
CA LEU A 66 15.89 10.49 8.87
C LEU A 66 16.42 11.32 10.04
N SER A 67 16.23 10.85 11.28
CA SER A 67 17.20 11.21 12.33
C SER A 67 18.47 10.42 12.05
N GLN A 68 19.40 11.12 11.41
CA GLN A 68 20.82 10.77 11.29
C GLN A 68 21.36 10.08 12.55
N SER A 69 22.05 8.97 12.34
CA SER A 69 23.19 8.52 13.14
C SER A 69 24.13 7.77 12.22
#